data_AF-A0A403T5Z8-F1
#
_entry.id   AF-A0A403T5Z8-F1
#
_cell.length_a   1.000
_cell.length_b   1.000
_cell.length_c   1.000
_cell.angle_alpha   90.00
_cell.angle_beta   90.00
_cell.angle_gamma   90.00
#
_symmetry.space_group_name_H-M   'P 1'
#
loop_
_entity.id
_entity.type
_entity.pdbx_description
1 polymer ?
#
loop_
_entity_poly.entity_id
_entity_poly.type
_entity_poly.pdbx_seq_one_letter_code
_entity_poly.pdbx_strand_id
1 'polypeptide(L)' 'MKYPTVIVNGVSVRVDEDGRYNLNDLHAAAVANGEATESQRPSNFLRSAQIKRFISALKAKAQ' A
#
# COMPACT_ATOMS: atom_id res chain seq x y z
N MET A 1 -16.97 -10.96 -0.84
CA MET A 1 -16.97 -10.04 -1.99
C MET A 1 -15.98 -10.57 -3.02
N LYS A 2 -16.39 -10.72 -4.28
CA LYS A 2 -15.51 -11.12 -5.38
C LYS A 2 -15.10 -9.85 -6.10
N TYR A 3 -13.83 -9.46 -5.97
CA TYR A 3 -13.29 -8.31 -6.70
C TYR A 3 -12.78 -8.79 -8.06
N PRO A 4 -12.95 -7.99 -9.13
CA PRO A 4 -12.23 -8.25 -10.37
C PRO A 4 -10.72 -8.20 -10.10
N THR A 5 -9.98 -9.00 -10.86
CA THR A 5 -8.53 -9.07 -10.75
C THR A 5 -7.90 -8.90 -12.12
N VAL A 6 -6.72 -8.29 -12.15
CA VAL A 6 -5.90 -8.11 -13.34
C VAL A 6 -4.49 -8.62 -13.07
N ILE A 7 -3.82 -9.14 -14.09
CA ILE A 7 -2.45 -9.64 -13.95
C ILE A 7 -1.47 -8.48 -14.17
N VAL A 8 -0.64 -8.21 -13.16
CA VAL A 8 0.46 -7.23 -13.22
C VAL A 8 1.73 -7.94 -12.81
N ASN A 9 2.73 -7.97 -13.70
CA ASN A 9 4.02 -8.66 -13.45
C ASN A 9 3.85 -10.12 -12.96
N GLY A 10 2.86 -10.85 -13.50
CA GLY A 10 2.56 -12.23 -13.10
C GLY A 10 1.79 -12.38 -11.78
N VAL A 11 1.48 -11.29 -11.08
CA VAL A 11 0.72 -11.28 -9.83
C VAL A 11 -0.73 -10.86 -10.09
N SER A 12 -1.68 -11.56 -9.47
CA SER A 12 -3.10 -11.20 -9.52
C SER A 12 -3.37 -10.02 -8.58
N VAL A 13 -3.71 -8.86 -9.15
CA VAL A 13 -3.98 -7.62 -8.44
C VAL A 13 -5.47 -7.35 -8.44
N ARG A 14 -6.06 -7.17 -7.25
CA ARG A 14 -7.48 -6.80 -7.12
C ARG A 14 -7.72 -5.37 -7.58
N VAL A 15 -8.89 -5.14 -8.17
CA VAL A 15 -9.34 -3.82 -8.62
C VAL A 15 -10.73 -3.57 -8.05
N ASP A 16 -11.03 -2.32 -7.68
CA ASP A 16 -12.38 -1.90 -7.27
C ASP A 16 -13.25 -1.49 -8.48
N GLU A 17 -14.51 -1.15 -8.23
CA GLU A 17 -15.45 -0.75 -9.28
C GLU A 17 -15.05 0.57 -9.97
N ASP A 18 -14.24 1.39 -9.29
CA ASP A 18 -13.68 2.65 -9.82
C ASP A 18 -12.38 2.44 -10.62
N GLY A 19 -11.93 1.19 -10.77
CA GLY A 19 -10.69 0.87 -11.48
C GLY A 19 -9.41 1.09 -10.66
N ARG A 20 -9.50 1.30 -9.34
CA ARG A 20 -8.33 1.47 -8.47
C ARG A 20 -7.73 0.12 -8.08
N TYR A 21 -6.41 0.04 -8.16
CA TYR A 21 -5.66 -1.16 -7.80
C TYR A 21 -5.52 -1.29 -6.29
N ASN A 22 -5.60 -2.52 -5.81
CA ASN A 22 -5.25 -2.82 -4.43
C ASN A 22 -3.76 -2.57 -4.21
N LEU A 23 -3.46 -1.61 -3.35
CA LEU A 23 -2.08 -1.16 -3.11
C LEU A 23 -1.16 -2.27 -2.58
N ASN A 24 -1.70 -3.23 -1.80
CA ASN A 24 -0.88 -4.33 -1.28
C ASN A 24 -0.54 -5.35 -2.36
N ASP A 25 -1.51 -5.68 -3.22
CA ASP A 25 -1.27 -6.62 -4.32
C ASP A 25 -0.37 -5.98 -5.38
N LEU A 26 -0.54 -4.68 -5.64
CA LEU A 26 0.32 -3.92 -6.54
C LEU A 26 1.75 -3.84 -6.01
N HIS A 27 1.92 -3.68 -4.70
CA HIS A 27 3.24 -3.77 -4.07
C HIS A 27 3.86 -5.16 -4.26
N ALA A 28 3.09 -6.24 -4.08
CA ALA A 28 3.58 -7.60 -4.33
C ALA A 28 4.01 -7.81 -5.79
N ALA A 29 3.27 -7.23 -6.75
CA ALA A 29 3.64 -7.23 -8.17
C ALA A 29 4.96 -6.49 -8.43
N ALA A 30 5.19 -5.35 -7.77
CA ALA A 30 6.43 -4.59 -7.88
C ALA A 30 7.62 -5.34 -7.25
N VAL A 31 7.41 -6.01 -6.10
CA VAL A 31 8.45 -6.86 -5.48
C VAL A 31 8.82 -8.03 -6.39
N ALA A 32 7.81 -8.70 -6.99
CA ALA A 32 8.05 -9.78 -7.93
C ALA A 32 8.83 -9.34 -9.18
N ASN A 33 8.68 -8.07 -9.58
CA ASN A 33 9.42 -7.47 -10.69
C ASN A 33 10.78 -6.84 -10.29
N GLY A 34 11.17 -6.90 -9.01
CA GLY A 34 12.41 -6.31 -8.51
C GLY A 34 12.40 -4.78 -8.39
N GLU A 35 11.23 -4.13 -8.52
CA GLU A 35 11.06 -2.68 -8.43
C GLU A 35 10.84 -2.19 -6.99
N ALA A 36 10.52 -3.10 -6.07
CA ALA A 36 10.31 -2.81 -4.66
C ALA A 36 10.87 -3.93 -3.78
N THR A 37 10.99 -3.63 -2.49
CA THR A 37 11.39 -4.59 -1.45
C THR A 37 10.31 -4.72 -0.38
N GLU A 38 10.27 -5.85 0.32
CA GLU A 38 9.32 -6.09 1.43
C GLU A 38 9.38 -5.02 2.53
N SER A 39 10.53 -4.35 2.71
CA SER A 39 10.66 -3.25 3.67
C SER A 39 9.73 -2.08 3.35
N GLN A 40 9.42 -1.88 2.07
CA GLN A 40 8.58 -0.79 1.56
C GLN A 40 7.08 -1.14 1.57
N ARG A 41 6.68 -2.27 2.17
CA ARG A 41 5.27 -2.67 2.24
C ARG A 41 4.40 -1.55 2.82
N PRO A 42 3.25 -1.21 2.19
CA PRO A 42 2.41 -0.10 2.63
C PRO A 42 2.01 -0.14 4.11
N SER A 43 1.79 -1.34 4.67
CA SER A 43 1.46 -1.53 6.09
C SER A 43 2.56 -1.06 7.05
N ASN A 44 3.81 -0.93 6.58
CA ASN A 44 4.94 -0.46 7.39
C ASN A 44 4.92 1.07 7.54
N PHE A 45 4.28 1.80 6.63
CA PHE A 45 4.26 3.27 6.64
C PHE A 45 3.76 3.83 7.98
N LEU A 46 2.58 3.40 8.43
CA LEU A 46 2.00 3.83 9.71
C LEU A 46 2.73 3.26 10.95
N ARG A 47 3.58 2.25 10.77
CA ARG A 47 4.38 1.67 11.86
C ARG A 47 5.63 2.49 12.16
N SER A 48 6.11 3.29 11.20
CA SER A 48 7.27 4.17 11.36
C SER A 48 7.09 5.12 12.56
N ALA A 49 8.10 5.14 13.44
CA ALA A 49 8.12 6.04 14.59
C ALA A 49 8.05 7.52 14.17
N GLN A 50 8.68 7.88 13.05
CA GLN A 50 8.62 9.24 12.50
C GLN A 50 7.19 9.60 12.08
N ILE A 51 6.51 8.71 11.36
CA ILE A 51 5.13 8.93 10.91
C ILE A 51 4.17 9.05 12.10
N LYS A 52 4.35 8.22 13.13
CA LYS A 52 3.57 8.32 14.38
C LYS A 52 3.76 9.68 15.06
N ARG A 53 5.01 10.15 15.21
CA ARG A 53 5.30 11.48 15.79
C ARG A 53 4.68 12.61 14.97
N PHE A 54 4.78 12.52 13.65
CA PHE A 54 4.18 13.49 12.73
C PHE A 54 2.66 13.58 12.91
N ILE A 55 1.96 12.43 12.92
CA ILE A 55 0.51 12.38 13.16
C ILE A 55 0.15 13.00 14.53
N SER A 56 0.91 12.70 15.59
CA SER A 56 0.67 13.29 16.91
C SER A 56 0.84 14.81 16.90
N ALA A 57 1.86 15.34 16.22
CA ALA A 57 2.08 16.78 16.10
C ALA A 57 0.94 17.48 15.34
N LEU A 58 0.43 16.87 14.27
CA LEU A 58 -0.73 17.39 13.54
C LEU A 58 -1.99 17.44 14.41
N LYS A 59 -2.24 16.38 15.20
CA LYS A 59 -3.40 16.33 16.10
C LYS A 59 -3.32 17.38 17.21
N ALA A 60 -2.14 17.60 17.77
CA ALA A 60 -1.92 18.62 18.80
C ALA A 60 -2.11 20.05 18.27
N LYS A 61 -1.77 20.31 16.99
CA LYS A 61 -1.94 21.62 16.35
C LYS A 61 -3.41 21.94 15.97
N ALA A 62 -4.25 20.92 15.88
CA ALA A 62 -5.66 21.08 15.53
C ALA A 62 -6.57 21.36 16.74
N GLN A 63 -6.01 21.33 17.97
CA GLN A 63 -6.70 21.73 19.21
C GLN A 63 -6.50 23.20 19.54
#